data_AF-A0A7S1QMK3-F1
#
_entry.id   AF-A0A7S1QMK3-F1
#
_cell.length_a   1.000
_cell.length_b   1.000
_cell.length_c   1.000
_cell.angle_alpha   90.00
_cell.angle_beta   90.00
_cell.angle_gamma   90.00
#
_symmetry.space_group_name_H-M   'P 1'
#
loop_
_entity.id
_entity.type
_entity.pdbx_description
1 polymer ?
#
loop_
_entity_poly.entity_id
_entity_poly.type
_entity_poly.pdbx_seq_one_letter_code
_entity_poly.pdbx_strand_id
1 'polypeptide(L)'
;MKTIRVLILAVVAVCCAEAVSVYVSLTEATLLSGGLTDCPTPDHEDCEGGIASALALVRNRTAAPHFETHFVICEFDRQAPFVQMHPLDWGVNTMLFDYFGLPIMTVRPSLFTTRRDIVPLTNGTVRPVLANVDISANNGHLHAALKAMSLLQCMVQARWWNDHTLLQLPHVTPAMLPGFERAGITHIGHLANGTVDVHRKARRVLEAPDHGLSQEAVEEVVYAMQRLPLVDVKISMTRLRSSQAEAEAEASSGDDEVDVPAVPASVPEDDDPTTFRVAVELTRLSTRCKYVVAPHFSKPKDEQYWVAIGNEATGELVALKRVNRLWRRTTVQLVFEWDNEWLEALGDVDAAEVPLQVYVVCDSFLGLDQQYSFNARPLGAV
;
A
#
# COMPACT_ATOMS: atom_id res chain seq x y z
N MET A 1 30.74 2.68 -0.08
CA MET A 1 30.58 2.20 1.30
C MET A 1 31.04 3.35 2.20
N LYS A 2 30.29 3.67 3.26
CA LYS A 2 30.56 4.83 4.12
C LYS A 2 31.23 4.36 5.41
N THR A 3 32.24 5.13 5.81
CA THR A 3 33.09 4.93 6.98
C THR A 3 32.32 5.15 8.29
N ILE A 4 32.57 4.36 9.34
CA ILE A 4 31.98 4.65 10.66
C ILE A 4 32.81 5.77 11.33
N ARG A 5 32.26 6.98 11.39
CA ARG A 5 32.76 8.05 12.26
C ARG A 5 31.77 8.32 13.37
N VAL A 6 32.13 7.99 14.62
CA VAL A 6 31.29 8.26 15.80
C VAL A 6 31.83 9.46 16.56
N LEU A 7 31.18 10.62 16.43
CA LEU A 7 31.47 11.80 17.24
C LEU A 7 30.61 11.78 18.50
N ILE A 8 31.23 11.67 19.68
CA ILE A 8 30.52 11.69 20.97
C ILE A 8 30.57 13.11 21.55
N LEU A 9 29.41 13.76 21.64
CA LEU A 9 29.22 15.04 22.31
C LEU A 9 28.57 14.79 23.67
N ALA A 10 29.27 15.15 24.76
CA ALA A 10 28.69 15.16 26.11
C ALA A 10 27.99 16.50 26.34
N VAL A 11 26.67 16.45 26.53
CA VAL A 11 25.84 17.61 26.87
C VAL A 11 25.40 17.44 28.32
N VAL A 12 25.94 18.28 29.22
CA VAL A 12 25.51 18.30 30.62
C VAL A 12 24.26 19.17 30.70
N ALA A 13 23.10 18.54 30.85
CA ALA A 13 21.86 19.24 31.13
C ALA A 13 21.65 19.28 32.65
N VAL A 14 21.68 20.48 33.23
CA VAL A 14 21.36 20.68 34.64
C VAL A 14 19.87 20.98 34.75
N CYS A 15 19.09 20.02 35.25
CA CYS A 15 17.68 20.23 35.56
C CYS A 15 17.42 19.71 36.98
N CYS A 16 16.84 20.56 37.84
CA CYS A 16 16.47 20.18 39.22
C CYS A 16 17.62 19.60 40.08
N ALA A 17 18.77 20.28 40.13
CA ALA A 17 19.91 19.97 41.01
C ALA A 17 20.64 18.63 40.77
N GLU A 18 20.24 17.82 39.80
CA GLU A 18 21.01 16.69 39.29
C GLU A 18 21.60 17.03 37.91
N ALA A 19 22.90 16.83 37.75
CA ALA A 19 23.57 16.95 36.47
C ALA A 19 23.30 15.67 35.66
N VAL A 20 22.45 15.78 34.63
CA VAL A 20 22.22 14.67 33.70
C VAL A 20 23.15 14.84 32.52
N SER A 21 24.14 13.96 32.42
CA SER A 21 25.00 13.87 31.24
C SER A 21 24.25 13.13 30.13
N VAL A 22 23.94 13.84 29.05
CA VAL A 22 23.35 13.29 27.83
C VAL A 22 24.46 13.16 26.80
N TYR A 23 24.66 11.97 26.26
CA TYR A 23 25.67 11.75 25.23
C TYR A 23 24.99 11.60 23.88
N VAL A 24 25.39 12.44 22.94
CA VAL A 24 24.90 12.42 21.57
C VAL A 24 26.01 11.89 20.69
N SER A 25 25.77 10.77 20.02
CA SER A 25 26.69 10.15 19.07
C SER A 25 26.21 10.38 17.65
N LEU A 26 26.97 11.13 16.86
CA LEU A 26 26.70 11.33 15.42
C LEU A 26 27.42 10.24 14.63
N THR A 27 26.75 9.59 13.67
CA THR A 27 27.35 8.59 12.79
C THR A 27 26.93 8.72 11.33
N GLU A 28 27.90 8.61 10.42
CA GLU A 28 27.70 8.51 8.96
C GLU A 28 27.38 7.07 8.50
N ALA A 29 27.25 6.14 9.45
CA ALA A 29 26.94 4.75 9.17
C ALA A 29 25.50 4.59 8.63
N THR A 30 25.39 3.96 7.47
CA THR A 30 24.09 3.61 6.86
C THR A 30 23.29 2.65 7.75
N LEU A 31 21.95 2.67 7.61
CA LEU A 31 20.96 1.80 8.28
C LEU A 31 21.09 0.30 7.96
N LEU A 32 22.26 -0.18 7.55
CA LEU A 32 22.48 -1.60 7.32
C LEU A 32 22.67 -2.32 8.67
N SER A 33 22.11 -3.53 8.81
CA SER A 33 22.48 -4.45 9.87
C SER A 33 23.69 -5.27 9.40
N GLY A 34 24.85 -5.07 10.00
CA GLY A 34 26.07 -5.81 9.66
C GLY A 34 27.14 -5.63 10.74
N GLY A 35 27.94 -6.68 10.95
CA GLY A 35 29.10 -6.63 11.84
C GLY A 35 30.19 -5.70 11.29
N LEU A 36 31.16 -5.35 12.13
CA LEU A 36 32.33 -4.57 11.75
C LEU A 36 33.19 -5.37 10.77
N THR A 37 33.48 -4.81 9.60
CA THR A 37 34.40 -5.38 8.60
C THR A 37 35.60 -4.45 8.42
N ASP A 38 36.77 -5.04 8.18
CA ASP A 38 38.04 -4.33 7.93
C ASP A 38 38.52 -3.42 9.09
N CYS A 39 38.38 -3.89 10.33
CA CYS A 39 38.83 -3.15 11.53
C CYS A 39 40.00 -3.85 12.25
N PRO A 40 41.20 -3.25 12.32
CA PRO A 40 42.26 -3.67 13.25
C PRO A 40 41.86 -3.44 14.71
N THR A 41 41.14 -2.36 14.96
CA THR A 41 40.51 -1.97 16.23
C THR A 41 39.17 -1.29 15.93
N PRO A 42 38.17 -1.34 16.83
CA PRO A 42 36.86 -0.71 16.62
C PRO A 42 36.90 0.81 16.39
N ASP A 43 38.02 1.45 16.72
CA ASP A 43 38.26 2.89 16.62
C ASP A 43 39.07 3.29 15.38
N HIS A 44 39.39 2.34 14.50
CA HIS A 44 40.20 2.60 13.31
C HIS A 44 39.41 3.37 12.25
N GLU A 45 40.04 4.32 11.57
CA GLU A 45 39.36 5.15 10.57
C GLU A 45 38.83 4.37 9.37
N ASP A 46 39.39 3.19 9.09
CA ASP A 46 38.94 2.32 7.99
C ASP A 46 37.78 1.38 8.38
N CYS A 47 37.26 1.53 9.61
CA CYS A 47 36.29 0.59 10.14
C CYS A 47 34.90 0.81 9.51
N GLU A 48 34.41 -0.22 8.84
CA GLU A 48 33.12 -0.22 8.15
C GLU A 48 32.09 -1.06 8.89
N GLY A 49 30.84 -0.59 8.97
CA GLY A 49 29.78 -1.33 9.61
C GLY A 49 28.48 -0.56 9.75
N GLY A 50 27.44 -1.30 10.11
CA GLY A 50 26.08 -0.79 10.22
C GLY A 50 25.74 -0.08 11.54
N ILE A 51 24.52 0.46 11.65
CA ILE A 51 24.03 1.09 12.89
C ILE A 51 24.14 0.17 14.11
N ALA A 52 23.91 -1.15 13.95
CA ALA A 52 24.07 -2.12 15.04
C ALA A 52 25.51 -2.15 15.58
N SER A 53 26.50 -2.02 14.69
CA SER A 53 27.92 -1.99 15.03
C SER A 53 28.32 -0.66 15.67
N ALA A 54 27.80 0.47 15.16
CA ALA A 54 27.98 1.78 15.78
C ALA A 54 27.36 1.82 17.20
N LEU A 55 26.16 1.25 17.39
CA LEU A 55 25.51 1.14 18.70
C LEU A 55 26.26 0.23 19.66
N ALA A 56 26.82 -0.89 19.17
CA ALA A 56 27.65 -1.77 19.97
C ALA A 56 28.93 -1.06 20.42
N LEU A 57 29.58 -0.27 19.54
CA LEU A 57 30.72 0.57 19.87
C LEU A 57 30.37 1.59 20.97
N VAL A 58 29.25 2.32 20.80
CA VAL A 58 28.77 3.29 21.78
C VAL A 58 28.51 2.62 23.13
N ARG A 59 27.78 1.49 23.14
CA ARG A 59 27.48 0.73 24.36
C ARG A 59 28.72 0.20 25.07
N ASN A 60 29.74 -0.22 24.33
CA ASN A 60 31.00 -0.69 24.91
C ASN A 60 31.80 0.48 25.52
N ARG A 61 31.78 1.64 24.87
CA ARG A 61 32.42 2.88 25.40
C ARG A 61 31.72 3.42 26.64
N THR A 62 30.42 3.15 26.81
CA THR A 62 29.60 3.73 27.87
C THR A 62 29.23 2.72 28.97
N ALA A 63 29.96 1.60 29.05
CA ALA A 63 29.80 0.57 30.08
C ALA A 63 30.20 1.01 31.51
N ALA A 64 30.07 2.30 31.84
CA ALA A 64 30.19 2.83 33.19
C ALA A 64 28.90 2.52 34.00
N PRO A 65 28.96 2.48 35.35
CA PRO A 65 27.88 1.94 36.19
C PRO A 65 26.67 2.86 36.37
N HIS A 66 26.58 3.96 35.63
CA HIS A 66 25.47 4.89 35.68
C HIS A 66 24.69 4.81 34.37
N PHE A 67 23.36 4.64 34.46
CA PHE A 67 22.44 4.62 33.33
C PHE A 67 22.44 5.99 32.63
N GLU A 68 23.44 6.24 31.80
CA GLU A 68 23.53 7.46 31.00
C GLU A 68 22.60 7.35 29.78
N THR A 69 21.87 8.43 29.49
CA THR A 69 20.94 8.47 28.36
C THR A 69 21.73 8.75 27.09
N HIS A 70 21.85 7.76 26.21
CA HIS A 70 22.55 7.87 24.94
C HIS A 70 21.59 8.06 23.77
N PHE A 71 21.83 9.09 22.97
CA PHE A 71 21.17 9.29 21.70
C PHE A 71 22.16 9.04 20.58
N VAL A 72 21.80 8.16 19.64
CA VAL A 72 22.56 8.00 18.40
C VAL A 72 21.78 8.66 17.28
N ILE A 73 22.47 9.55 16.58
CA ILE A 73 22.00 10.26 15.42
C ILE A 73 22.73 9.70 14.21
N CYS A 74 21.99 9.09 13.30
CA CYS A 74 22.53 8.49 12.09
C CYS A 74 22.14 9.32 10.86
N GLU A 75 23.02 9.36 9.87
CA GLU A 75 22.69 9.89 8.54
C GLU A 75 21.68 8.96 7.84
N PHE A 76 20.62 9.55 7.32
CA PHE A 76 19.49 8.83 6.74
C PHE A 76 19.72 8.49 5.25
N ASP A 77 19.87 7.20 4.93
CA ASP A 77 19.96 6.73 3.53
C ASP A 77 18.61 6.17 3.04
N ARG A 78 17.85 7.02 2.33
CA ARG A 78 16.54 6.70 1.75
C ARG A 78 16.51 5.47 0.84
N GLN A 79 17.64 5.08 0.28
CA GLN A 79 17.73 3.98 -0.68
C GLN A 79 18.14 2.65 -0.04
N ALA A 80 18.44 2.63 1.26
CA ALA A 80 18.87 1.42 1.93
C ALA A 80 17.76 0.35 1.92
N PRO A 81 18.07 -0.93 1.62
CA PRO A 81 17.09 -2.03 1.66
C PRO A 81 16.41 -2.19 3.02
N PHE A 82 17.09 -1.83 4.09
CA PHE A 82 16.52 -1.78 5.44
C PHE A 82 15.45 -0.68 5.57
N VAL A 83 15.64 0.46 4.88
CA VAL A 83 14.70 1.59 4.84
C VAL A 83 13.39 1.24 4.14
N GLN A 84 13.47 0.43 3.10
CA GLN A 84 12.32 0.01 2.31
C GLN A 84 11.44 -1.05 3.01
N MET A 85 11.84 -1.61 4.16
CA MET A 85 11.19 -2.79 4.76
C MET A 85 10.42 -2.56 6.08
N HIS A 86 10.30 -1.33 6.62
CA HIS A 86 9.69 -1.10 7.95
C HIS A 86 8.44 -0.18 7.91
N PRO A 87 7.20 -0.69 8.06
CA PRO A 87 6.02 0.11 7.69
C PRO A 87 5.43 1.07 8.75
N LEU A 88 5.33 0.77 10.05
CA LEU A 88 4.41 1.57 10.92
C LEU A 88 5.00 2.39 12.07
N ASP A 89 6.11 2.05 12.71
CA ASP A 89 6.74 2.98 13.68
C ASP A 89 7.63 4.04 13.01
N TRP A 90 7.85 3.86 11.70
CA TRP A 90 8.77 4.66 10.93
C TRP A 90 8.07 5.64 10.01
N GLY A 91 6.90 5.32 9.43
CA GLY A 91 6.13 6.25 8.61
C GLY A 91 5.71 7.53 9.33
N VAL A 92 5.35 7.43 10.63
CA VAL A 92 5.00 8.60 11.47
C VAL A 92 6.24 9.47 11.75
N ASN A 93 7.38 8.83 12.00
CA ASN A 93 8.65 9.52 12.17
C ASN A 93 9.13 10.16 10.86
N THR A 94 9.00 9.46 9.72
CA THR A 94 9.30 9.98 8.38
C THR A 94 8.41 11.17 8.03
N MET A 95 7.10 11.14 8.35
CA MET A 95 6.21 12.30 8.20
C MET A 95 6.69 13.52 9.00
N LEU A 96 7.12 13.31 10.24
CA LEU A 96 7.69 14.37 11.08
C LEU A 96 9.03 14.89 10.52
N PHE A 97 9.92 14.00 10.06
CA PHE A 97 11.23 14.39 9.54
C PHE A 97 11.17 15.10 8.18
N ASP A 98 10.29 14.67 7.28
CA ASP A 98 10.07 15.30 5.98
C ASP A 98 9.34 16.65 6.13
N TYR A 99 8.42 16.78 7.10
CA TYR A 99 7.77 18.06 7.43
C TYR A 99 8.75 19.11 8.02
N PHE A 100 9.74 18.67 8.81
CA PHE A 100 10.72 19.57 9.45
C PHE A 100 12.05 19.73 8.69
N GLY A 101 12.26 19.04 7.57
CA GLY A 101 13.49 19.15 6.77
C GLY A 101 14.76 18.70 7.51
N LEU A 102 14.62 17.82 8.51
CA LEU A 102 15.72 17.40 9.37
C LEU A 102 16.34 16.09 8.85
N PRO A 103 17.65 16.06 8.49
CA PRO A 103 18.33 14.85 8.04
C PRO A 103 18.77 13.91 9.18
N ILE A 104 18.22 14.10 10.38
CA ILE A 104 18.71 13.53 11.64
C ILE A 104 17.63 12.68 12.29
N MET A 105 17.94 11.41 12.55
CA MET A 105 17.05 10.46 13.23
C MET A 105 17.62 10.09 14.60
N THR A 106 16.80 10.18 15.66
CA THR A 106 17.17 9.78 17.03
C THR A 106 16.47 8.48 17.41
N VAL A 107 17.21 7.41 17.76
CA VAL A 107 16.62 6.13 18.18
C VAL A 107 17.26 5.60 19.45
N ARG A 108 16.48 4.88 20.27
CA ARG A 108 17.03 4.09 21.38
C ARG A 108 17.78 2.84 20.86
N PRO A 109 18.89 2.44 21.49
CA PRO A 109 19.73 1.31 21.07
C PRO A 109 19.04 -0.06 20.92
N SER A 110 17.86 -0.26 21.50
CA SER A 110 17.17 -1.55 21.59
C SER A 110 16.43 -1.99 20.32
N LEU A 111 16.30 -1.13 19.31
CA LEU A 111 15.45 -1.40 18.12
C LEU A 111 16.16 -2.11 16.95
N PHE A 112 17.48 -2.34 17.01
CA PHE A 112 18.27 -2.81 15.85
C PHE A 112 18.93 -4.18 16.00
N THR A 113 18.62 -4.97 17.03
CA THR A 113 19.43 -6.14 17.33
C THR A 113 19.17 -7.37 16.45
N THR A 114 18.11 -7.43 15.63
CA THR A 114 17.84 -8.66 14.86
C THR A 114 16.95 -8.48 13.62
N ARG A 115 17.33 -9.07 12.48
CA ARG A 115 16.45 -9.33 11.31
C ARG A 115 15.12 -10.05 11.68
N ARG A 116 15.04 -10.64 12.88
CA ARG A 116 13.84 -11.31 13.43
C ARG A 116 12.71 -10.34 13.82
N ASP A 117 12.99 -9.05 13.97
CA ASP A 117 12.01 -8.09 14.52
C ASP A 117 11.16 -7.39 13.43
N ILE A 118 11.55 -7.50 12.14
CA ILE A 118 10.84 -6.90 11.00
C ILE A 118 9.60 -7.72 10.57
N VAL A 119 9.69 -9.04 10.70
CA VAL A 119 8.61 -9.97 10.33
C VAL A 119 7.37 -9.78 11.24
N PRO A 120 7.50 -9.65 12.58
CA PRO A 120 6.37 -9.30 13.45
C PRO A 120 5.72 -7.96 13.11
N LEU A 121 6.49 -6.92 12.77
CA LEU A 121 5.93 -5.62 12.39
C LEU A 121 5.16 -5.69 11.07
N THR A 122 5.73 -6.23 9.99
CA THR A 122 4.97 -6.41 8.72
C THR A 122 3.69 -7.24 8.92
N ASN A 123 3.67 -8.16 9.88
CA ASN A 123 2.53 -8.99 10.21
C ASN A 123 1.42 -8.29 11.01
N GLY A 124 1.77 -7.36 11.90
CA GLY A 124 0.81 -6.62 12.73
C GLY A 124 0.17 -5.43 12.00
N THR A 125 0.77 -4.99 10.90
CA THR A 125 0.52 -3.66 10.31
C THR A 125 -0.53 -3.68 9.18
N VAL A 126 -0.73 -4.82 8.52
CA VAL A 126 -1.77 -4.98 7.48
C VAL A 126 -3.18 -4.87 8.06
N ARG A 127 -3.42 -5.39 9.26
CA ARG A 127 -4.76 -5.40 9.89
C ARG A 127 -5.28 -3.99 10.20
N PRO A 128 -4.49 -3.08 10.81
CA PRO A 128 -4.90 -1.68 10.98
C PRO A 128 -5.26 -0.98 9.67
N VAL A 129 -4.50 -1.20 8.59
CA VAL A 129 -4.80 -0.54 7.30
C VAL A 129 -6.09 -1.08 6.69
N LEU A 130 -6.33 -2.39 6.79
CA LEU A 130 -7.63 -2.97 6.39
C LEU A 130 -8.78 -2.39 7.22
N ALA A 131 -8.61 -2.25 8.54
CA ALA A 131 -9.61 -1.60 9.39
C ALA A 131 -9.85 -0.14 9.00
N ASN A 132 -8.82 0.61 8.60
CA ASN A 132 -8.97 1.97 8.08
C ASN A 132 -9.78 2.02 6.78
N VAL A 133 -9.61 1.02 5.89
CA VAL A 133 -10.45 0.89 4.69
C VAL A 133 -11.90 0.69 5.11
N ASP A 134 -12.17 -0.25 6.02
CA ASP A 134 -13.53 -0.59 6.45
C ASP A 134 -14.20 0.59 7.19
N ILE A 135 -13.47 1.30 8.07
CA ILE A 135 -13.98 2.50 8.78
C ILE A 135 -14.26 3.64 7.80
N SER A 136 -13.34 3.91 6.87
CA SER A 136 -13.54 4.96 5.86
C SER A 136 -14.73 4.62 4.97
N ALA A 137 -14.91 3.34 4.66
CA ALA A 137 -16.02 2.88 3.84
C ALA A 137 -17.37 2.98 4.56
N ASN A 138 -17.42 2.60 5.83
CA ASN A 138 -18.62 2.71 6.65
C ASN A 138 -19.05 4.18 6.86
N ASN A 139 -18.10 5.11 6.82
CA ASN A 139 -18.37 6.54 6.90
C ASN A 139 -18.59 7.20 5.53
N GLY A 140 -18.61 6.44 4.42
CA GLY A 140 -18.82 6.99 3.08
C GLY A 140 -17.66 7.86 2.57
N HIS A 141 -16.43 7.74 3.08
CA HIS A 141 -15.30 8.57 2.64
C HIS A 141 -14.50 7.93 1.49
N LEU A 142 -14.78 8.30 0.24
CA LEU A 142 -14.16 7.71 -0.96
C LEU A 142 -12.64 7.85 -0.96
N HIS A 143 -12.15 9.09 -0.87
CA HIS A 143 -10.72 9.35 -1.00
C HIS A 143 -9.91 8.72 0.14
N ALA A 144 -10.44 8.74 1.37
CA ALA A 144 -9.80 8.10 2.51
C ALA A 144 -9.69 6.58 2.32
N ALA A 145 -10.77 5.93 1.86
CA ALA A 145 -10.79 4.50 1.58
C ALA A 145 -9.79 4.13 0.48
N LEU A 146 -9.80 4.84 -0.66
CA LEU A 146 -8.88 4.60 -1.78
C LEU A 146 -7.41 4.80 -1.35
N LYS A 147 -7.10 5.85 -0.58
CA LYS A 147 -5.73 6.07 -0.09
C LYS A 147 -5.28 4.97 0.88
N ALA A 148 -6.17 4.46 1.73
CA ALA A 148 -5.86 3.33 2.60
C ALA A 148 -5.62 2.04 1.80
N MET A 149 -6.36 1.81 0.71
CA MET A 149 -6.09 0.69 -0.21
C MET A 149 -4.73 0.82 -0.89
N SER A 150 -4.37 2.00 -1.41
CA SER A 150 -3.05 2.26 -2.00
C SER A 150 -1.91 2.11 -0.98
N LEU A 151 -2.14 2.53 0.27
CA LEU A 151 -1.16 2.31 1.35
C LEU A 151 -0.91 0.82 1.57
N LEU A 152 -1.95 -0.02 1.51
CA LEU A 152 -1.75 -1.46 1.61
C LEU A 152 -0.92 -2.02 0.44
N GLN A 153 -1.18 -1.58 -0.78
CA GLN A 153 -0.38 -1.97 -1.94
C GLN A 153 1.10 -1.58 -1.76
N CYS A 154 1.36 -0.36 -1.26
CA CYS A 154 2.70 0.13 -0.94
C CYS A 154 3.40 -0.79 0.08
N MET A 155 2.69 -1.20 1.13
CA MET A 155 3.23 -2.10 2.15
C MET A 155 3.50 -3.50 1.63
N VAL A 156 2.63 -4.04 0.77
CA VAL A 156 2.80 -5.38 0.20
C VAL A 156 4.00 -5.41 -0.75
N GLN A 157 4.18 -4.38 -1.55
CA GLN A 157 5.26 -4.34 -2.54
C GLN A 157 6.55 -3.72 -2.02
N ALA A 158 6.54 -3.17 -0.80
CA ALA A 158 7.65 -2.39 -0.23
C ALA A 158 8.08 -1.23 -1.15
N ARG A 159 7.10 -0.51 -1.69
CA ARG A 159 7.27 0.61 -2.63
C ARG A 159 6.42 1.80 -2.21
N TRP A 160 6.89 3.00 -2.51
CA TRP A 160 6.08 4.20 -2.36
C TRP A 160 5.11 4.39 -3.52
N TRP A 161 4.04 5.13 -3.28
CA TRP A 161 3.00 5.42 -4.27
C TRP A 161 3.52 6.22 -5.47
N ASN A 162 4.63 6.94 -5.32
CA ASN A 162 5.31 7.71 -6.36
C ASN A 162 6.52 6.98 -6.97
N ASP A 163 6.86 5.79 -6.50
CA ASP A 163 7.95 5.00 -7.09
C ASP A 163 7.56 4.46 -8.47
N HIS A 164 8.57 4.18 -9.29
CA HIS A 164 8.34 3.57 -10.59
C HIS A 164 7.75 2.16 -10.43
N THR A 165 6.56 1.93 -10.99
CA THR A 165 5.79 0.68 -10.78
C THR A 165 6.51 -0.59 -11.22
N LEU A 166 7.44 -0.52 -12.18
CA LEU A 166 8.28 -1.67 -12.58
C LEU A 166 9.21 -2.18 -11.47
N LEU A 167 9.54 -1.36 -10.47
CA LEU A 167 10.38 -1.76 -9.35
C LEU A 167 9.68 -2.77 -8.41
N GLN A 168 8.41 -3.07 -8.62
CA GLN A 168 7.69 -4.16 -7.95
C GLN A 168 8.18 -5.54 -8.43
N LEU A 169 8.80 -5.63 -9.61
CA LEU A 169 9.32 -6.87 -10.13
C LEU A 169 10.61 -7.29 -9.40
N PRO A 170 10.83 -8.60 -9.18
CA PRO A 170 12.05 -9.08 -8.56
C PRO A 170 13.26 -8.70 -9.41
N HIS A 171 14.40 -8.42 -8.77
CA HIS A 171 15.69 -8.08 -9.41
C HIS A 171 15.72 -6.82 -10.28
N VAL A 172 14.58 -6.17 -10.53
CA VAL A 172 14.54 -4.93 -11.31
C VAL A 172 15.03 -3.76 -10.46
N THR A 173 16.07 -3.09 -10.94
CA THR A 173 16.68 -1.95 -10.26
C THR A 173 16.43 -0.64 -11.02
N PRO A 174 16.56 0.53 -10.37
CA PRO A 174 16.41 1.83 -11.02
C PRO A 174 17.31 2.03 -12.25
N ALA A 175 18.49 1.41 -12.28
CA ALA A 175 19.43 1.49 -13.41
C ALA A 175 18.87 0.89 -14.71
N MET A 176 17.86 0.01 -14.62
CA MET A 176 17.27 -0.68 -15.77
C MET A 176 16.12 0.13 -16.39
N LEU A 177 15.54 1.09 -15.66
CA LEU A 177 14.36 1.85 -16.07
C LEU A 177 14.54 2.57 -17.41
N PRO A 178 15.68 3.24 -17.71
CA PRO A 178 15.89 3.86 -19.03
C PRO A 178 15.93 2.83 -20.18
N GLY A 179 16.30 1.59 -19.90
CA GLY A 179 16.21 0.48 -20.86
C GLY A 179 14.76 0.11 -21.16
N PHE A 180 13.92 0.02 -20.13
CA PHE A 180 12.48 -0.23 -20.26
C PHE A 180 11.77 0.90 -20.99
N GLU A 181 12.07 2.16 -20.67
CA GLU A 181 11.48 3.33 -21.35
C GLU A 181 11.80 3.34 -22.85
N ARG A 182 13.06 3.06 -23.24
CA ARG A 182 13.46 2.92 -24.65
C ARG A 182 12.74 1.77 -25.36
N ALA A 183 12.33 0.74 -24.61
CA ALA A 183 11.51 -0.35 -25.12
C ALA A 183 10.01 -0.01 -25.23
N GLY A 184 9.59 1.17 -24.77
CA GLY A 184 8.19 1.62 -24.70
C GLY A 184 7.46 1.15 -23.44
N ILE A 185 8.18 0.72 -22.40
CA ILE A 185 7.62 0.15 -21.17
C ILE A 185 7.84 1.15 -20.03
N THR A 186 6.82 1.94 -19.73
CA THR A 186 6.89 3.03 -18.74
C THR A 186 6.23 2.66 -17.41
N HIS A 187 5.35 1.67 -17.38
CA HIS A 187 4.66 1.26 -16.15
C HIS A 187 4.28 -0.22 -16.22
N ILE A 188 4.01 -0.81 -15.05
CA ILE A 188 3.73 -2.24 -14.91
C ILE A 188 2.48 -2.69 -15.67
N GLY A 189 1.50 -1.80 -15.85
CA GLY A 189 0.32 -2.02 -16.69
C GLY A 189 0.63 -2.33 -18.16
N HIS A 190 1.72 -1.80 -18.74
CA HIS A 190 2.17 -2.20 -20.08
C HIS A 190 2.66 -3.65 -20.14
N LEU A 191 3.15 -4.19 -19.03
CA LEU A 191 3.55 -5.59 -18.93
C LEU A 191 2.35 -6.50 -18.69
N ALA A 192 1.39 -6.07 -17.86
CA ALA A 192 0.17 -6.83 -17.60
C ALA A 192 -0.73 -6.95 -18.84
N ASN A 193 -0.87 -5.85 -19.60
CA ASN A 193 -1.65 -5.80 -20.85
C ASN A 193 -0.78 -6.09 -22.10
N GLY A 194 0.49 -6.40 -21.91
CA GLY A 194 1.48 -6.48 -22.99
C GLY A 194 1.29 -7.72 -23.86
N THR A 195 1.61 -7.58 -25.15
CA THR A 195 1.74 -8.74 -26.04
C THR A 195 3.03 -9.50 -25.77
N VAL A 196 3.18 -10.68 -26.38
CA VAL A 196 4.42 -11.47 -26.34
C VAL A 196 5.63 -10.64 -26.79
N ASP A 197 5.44 -9.69 -27.71
CA ASP A 197 6.52 -8.81 -28.17
C ASP A 197 6.97 -7.82 -27.09
N VAL A 198 6.05 -7.29 -26.29
CA VAL A 198 6.38 -6.43 -25.13
C VAL A 198 7.19 -7.23 -24.12
N HIS A 199 6.76 -8.45 -23.79
CA HIS A 199 7.53 -9.34 -22.91
C HIS A 199 8.91 -9.70 -23.48
N ARG A 200 9.04 -9.88 -24.81
CA ARG A 200 10.32 -10.13 -25.46
C ARG A 200 11.25 -8.91 -25.37
N LYS A 201 10.71 -7.69 -25.56
CA LYS A 201 11.48 -6.45 -25.39
C LYS A 201 11.95 -6.28 -23.94
N ALA A 202 11.06 -6.50 -22.97
CA ALA A 202 11.39 -6.49 -21.55
C ALA A 202 12.51 -7.48 -21.21
N ARG A 203 12.41 -8.72 -21.71
CA ARG A 203 13.45 -9.75 -21.55
C ARG A 203 14.81 -9.29 -22.09
N ARG A 204 14.85 -8.65 -23.27
CA ARG A 204 16.12 -8.13 -23.82
C ARG A 204 16.75 -7.05 -22.95
N VAL A 205 15.94 -6.24 -22.28
CA VAL A 205 16.44 -5.26 -21.30
C VAL A 205 17.03 -5.98 -20.09
N LEU A 206 16.35 -7.01 -19.59
CA LEU A 206 16.83 -7.81 -18.45
C LEU A 206 18.13 -8.56 -18.76
N GLU A 207 18.28 -9.07 -19.98
CA GLU A 207 19.46 -9.82 -20.46
C GLU A 207 20.62 -8.92 -20.88
N ALA A 208 20.48 -7.60 -20.80
CA ALA A 208 21.55 -6.68 -21.19
C ALA A 208 22.78 -6.86 -20.27
N PRO A 209 24.01 -6.93 -20.83
CA PRO A 209 25.22 -7.23 -20.06
C PRO A 209 25.52 -6.20 -18.98
N ASP A 210 25.06 -4.96 -19.15
CA ASP A 210 25.26 -3.84 -18.23
C ASP A 210 24.61 -4.06 -16.84
N HIS A 211 23.66 -4.99 -16.73
CA HIS A 211 22.89 -5.21 -15.50
C HIS A 211 23.36 -6.44 -14.69
N GLY A 212 24.20 -7.31 -15.28
CA GLY A 212 24.83 -8.44 -14.58
C GLY A 212 23.85 -9.48 -13.99
N LEU A 213 22.61 -9.55 -14.49
CA LEU A 213 21.63 -10.53 -14.01
C LEU A 213 21.99 -11.94 -14.48
N SER A 214 21.84 -12.93 -13.58
CA SER A 214 21.94 -14.33 -13.94
C SER A 214 20.71 -14.77 -14.76
N GLN A 215 20.85 -15.86 -15.53
CA GLN A 215 19.73 -16.41 -16.29
C GLN A 215 18.56 -16.80 -15.38
N GLU A 216 18.84 -17.33 -14.19
CA GLU A 216 17.84 -17.68 -13.17
C GLU A 216 17.07 -16.43 -12.71
N ALA A 217 17.77 -15.33 -12.43
CA ALA A 217 17.14 -14.07 -12.02
C ALA A 217 16.22 -13.51 -13.12
N VAL A 218 16.66 -13.57 -14.39
CA VAL A 218 15.83 -13.16 -15.54
C VAL A 218 14.56 -14.03 -15.64
N GLU A 219 14.68 -15.33 -15.44
CA GLU A 219 13.54 -16.25 -15.45
C GLU A 219 12.56 -15.97 -14.31
N GLU A 220 13.04 -15.61 -13.12
CA GLU A 220 12.19 -15.17 -12.01
C GLU A 220 11.41 -13.90 -12.33
N VAL A 221 12.06 -12.92 -12.97
CA VAL A 221 11.36 -11.69 -13.42
C VAL A 221 10.28 -12.03 -14.44
N VAL A 222 10.62 -12.84 -15.45
CA VAL A 222 9.65 -13.23 -16.49
C VAL A 222 8.50 -14.04 -15.89
N TYR A 223 8.78 -14.92 -14.93
CA TYR A 223 7.77 -15.64 -14.17
C TYR A 223 6.79 -14.69 -13.47
N ALA A 224 7.31 -13.61 -12.85
CA ALA A 224 6.50 -12.59 -12.18
C ALA A 224 5.65 -11.80 -13.19
N MET A 225 6.25 -11.36 -14.29
CA MET A 225 5.56 -10.59 -15.35
C MET A 225 4.35 -11.33 -15.92
N GLN A 226 4.48 -12.64 -16.17
CA GLN A 226 3.40 -13.47 -16.74
C GLN A 226 2.19 -13.66 -15.79
N ARG A 227 2.39 -13.38 -14.49
CA ARG A 227 1.39 -13.57 -13.43
C ARG A 227 0.81 -12.27 -12.91
N LEU A 228 1.24 -11.13 -13.47
CA LEU A 228 0.65 -9.84 -13.16
C LEU A 228 -0.87 -9.85 -13.40
N PRO A 229 -1.64 -9.11 -12.59
CA PRO A 229 -3.07 -8.96 -12.79
C PRO A 229 -3.46 -8.44 -14.16
N LEU A 230 -4.14 -9.28 -14.94
CA LEU A 230 -4.93 -8.88 -16.09
C LEU A 230 -6.37 -9.28 -15.86
N VAL A 231 -7.21 -8.32 -15.49
CA VAL A 231 -8.61 -8.52 -15.15
C VAL A 231 -9.47 -7.76 -16.14
N ASP A 232 -10.35 -8.47 -16.84
CA ASP A 232 -11.43 -7.91 -17.64
C ASP A 232 -12.62 -7.60 -16.75
N VAL A 233 -13.20 -6.41 -16.92
CA VAL A 233 -14.28 -5.90 -16.07
C VAL A 233 -15.48 -5.58 -16.94
N LYS A 234 -16.63 -6.16 -16.59
CA LYS A 234 -17.92 -5.86 -17.23
C LYS A 234 -18.90 -5.35 -16.19
N ILE A 235 -19.52 -4.22 -16.49
CA ILE A 235 -20.43 -3.54 -15.57
C ILE A 235 -21.81 -3.53 -16.22
N SER A 236 -22.82 -3.96 -15.46
CA SER A 236 -24.22 -3.76 -15.82
C SER A 236 -24.98 -3.18 -14.63
N MET A 237 -25.87 -2.23 -14.91
CA MET A 237 -26.67 -1.56 -13.91
C MET A 237 -28.14 -1.87 -14.16
N THR A 238 -28.85 -2.24 -13.10
CA THR A 238 -30.29 -2.49 -13.12
C THR A 238 -30.94 -1.70 -12.00
N ARG A 239 -32.05 -1.03 -12.29
CA ARG A 239 -32.87 -0.41 -11.25
C ARG A 239 -33.76 -1.46 -10.59
N LEU A 240 -33.89 -1.40 -9.27
CA LEU A 240 -34.77 -2.28 -8.51
C LEU A 240 -36.13 -1.62 -8.29
N ARG A 241 -37.16 -2.46 -8.20
CA ARG A 241 -38.49 -2.05 -7.70
C ARG A 241 -38.52 -2.23 -6.18
N SER A 242 -39.37 -1.50 -5.46
CA SER A 242 -39.44 -1.55 -3.99
C SER A 242 -39.53 -2.97 -3.43
N SER A 243 -40.36 -3.85 -4.01
CA SER A 243 -40.45 -5.26 -3.60
C SER A 243 -39.20 -6.13 -3.82
N GLN A 244 -38.27 -5.71 -4.69
CA GLN A 244 -36.99 -6.39 -4.91
C GLN A 244 -35.84 -5.76 -4.11
N ALA A 245 -35.99 -4.51 -3.69
CA ALA A 245 -35.04 -3.83 -2.81
C ALA A 245 -35.15 -4.38 -1.38
N GLU A 246 -36.37 -4.58 -0.86
CA GLU A 246 -36.62 -5.17 0.46
C GLU A 246 -36.00 -6.57 0.60
N ALA A 247 -36.19 -7.44 -0.39
CA ALA A 247 -35.62 -8.79 -0.39
C ALA A 247 -34.08 -8.81 -0.48
N GLU A 248 -33.46 -7.76 -1.04
CA GLU A 248 -31.99 -7.64 -1.08
C GLU A 248 -31.40 -6.99 0.16
N ALA A 249 -32.12 -6.07 0.80
CA ALA A 249 -31.75 -5.52 2.09
C ALA A 249 -31.68 -6.65 3.14
N GLU A 250 -32.71 -7.51 3.20
CA GLU A 250 -32.77 -8.69 4.07
C GLU A 250 -31.66 -9.71 3.78
N ALA A 251 -31.28 -9.90 2.51
CA ALA A 251 -30.20 -10.81 2.12
C ALA A 251 -28.79 -10.25 2.43
N SER A 252 -28.66 -8.94 2.63
CA SER A 252 -27.39 -8.28 2.97
C SER A 252 -27.12 -8.25 4.49
N SER A 253 -28.18 -8.25 5.31
CA SER A 253 -28.13 -8.32 6.77
C SER A 253 -28.18 -9.76 7.26
N GLY A 254 -27.07 -10.48 7.15
CA GLY A 254 -26.95 -11.77 7.84
C GLY A 254 -26.69 -11.54 9.33
N ASP A 255 -27.73 -11.55 10.17
CA ASP A 255 -27.71 -12.00 11.58
C ASP A 255 -29.14 -12.02 12.19
N ASP A 256 -29.44 -13.15 12.86
CA ASP A 256 -30.56 -13.52 13.76
C ASP A 256 -32.03 -13.12 13.43
N GLU A 257 -32.76 -14.14 13.01
CA GLU A 257 -34.22 -14.24 12.85
C GLU A 257 -34.96 -13.92 14.17
N VAL A 258 -35.58 -12.73 14.26
CA VAL A 258 -36.69 -12.46 15.18
C VAL A 258 -37.96 -12.31 14.37
N ASP A 259 -38.82 -13.31 14.50
CA ASP A 259 -40.12 -13.44 13.84
C ASP A 259 -41.03 -12.24 14.20
N VAL A 260 -41.22 -11.31 13.26
CA VAL A 260 -42.22 -10.24 13.33
C VAL A 260 -43.28 -10.52 12.26
N PRO A 261 -44.59 -10.49 12.58
CA PRO A 261 -45.63 -10.90 11.64
C PRO A 261 -45.73 -9.94 10.45
N ALA A 262 -45.87 -10.53 9.25
CA ALA A 262 -46.03 -9.83 7.98
C ALA A 262 -47.20 -8.81 8.00
N VAL A 263 -46.86 -7.54 7.77
CA VAL A 263 -47.82 -6.48 7.47
C VAL A 263 -48.13 -6.53 5.96
N PRO A 264 -49.41 -6.45 5.53
CA PRO A 264 -49.76 -6.57 4.12
C PRO A 264 -49.26 -5.36 3.31
N ALA A 265 -48.76 -5.65 2.11
CA ALA A 265 -48.21 -4.70 1.15
C ALA A 265 -49.12 -3.48 0.91
N SER A 266 -48.66 -2.32 1.39
CA SER A 266 -49.22 -1.01 1.02
C SER A 266 -48.76 -0.62 -0.38
N VAL A 267 -49.60 0.17 -1.05
CA VAL A 267 -49.37 0.76 -2.38
C VAL A 267 -48.07 1.59 -2.34
N PRO A 268 -47.16 1.51 -3.33
CA PRO A 268 -45.95 2.32 -3.35
C PRO A 268 -46.34 3.80 -3.42
N GLU A 269 -45.95 4.56 -2.40
CA GLU A 269 -46.05 6.02 -2.38
C GLU A 269 -44.97 6.60 -3.31
N ASP A 270 -45.21 7.77 -3.91
CA ASP A 270 -44.28 8.45 -4.84
C ASP A 270 -42.93 8.87 -4.20
N ASP A 271 -42.72 8.57 -2.91
CA ASP A 271 -41.52 8.88 -2.11
C ASP A 271 -40.59 7.66 -1.88
N ASP A 272 -40.84 6.50 -2.51
CA ASP A 272 -39.94 5.35 -2.38
C ASP A 272 -38.52 5.68 -2.94
N PRO A 273 -37.44 5.49 -2.15
CA PRO A 273 -36.09 5.80 -2.60
C PRO A 273 -35.72 4.96 -3.83
N THR A 274 -35.14 5.60 -4.84
CA THR A 274 -34.77 4.90 -6.07
C THR A 274 -33.53 4.03 -5.83
N THR A 275 -33.68 2.71 -5.76
CA THR A 275 -32.55 1.79 -5.56
C THR A 275 -31.95 1.27 -6.88
N PHE A 276 -30.63 1.18 -6.95
CA PHE A 276 -29.87 0.60 -8.05
C PHE A 276 -29.09 -0.63 -7.61
N ARG A 277 -29.00 -1.61 -8.51
CA ARG A 277 -28.09 -2.76 -8.44
C ARG A 277 -27.07 -2.67 -9.55
N VAL A 278 -25.80 -2.65 -9.18
CA VAL A 278 -24.67 -2.70 -10.10
C VAL A 278 -23.99 -4.05 -9.99
N ALA A 279 -24.02 -4.80 -11.08
CA ALA A 279 -23.32 -6.06 -11.26
C ALA A 279 -21.96 -5.80 -11.91
N VAL A 280 -20.89 -6.14 -11.21
CA VAL A 280 -19.52 -6.05 -11.69
C VAL A 280 -18.96 -7.46 -11.86
N GLU A 281 -18.83 -7.90 -13.11
CA GLU A 281 -18.19 -9.16 -13.45
C GLU A 281 -16.69 -8.93 -13.66
N LEU A 282 -15.88 -9.61 -12.86
CA LEU A 282 -14.42 -9.63 -12.97
C LEU A 282 -14.00 -10.96 -13.59
N THR A 283 -13.24 -10.94 -14.68
CA THR A 283 -12.66 -12.14 -15.31
C THR A 283 -11.14 -12.05 -15.32
N ARG A 284 -10.46 -12.99 -14.66
CA ARG A 284 -9.00 -13.09 -14.66
C ARG A 284 -8.50 -13.74 -15.95
N LEU A 285 -7.83 -12.95 -16.79
CA LEU A 285 -7.31 -13.39 -18.09
C LEU A 285 -5.86 -13.89 -18.02
N SER A 286 -5.03 -13.37 -17.10
CA SER A 286 -3.62 -13.79 -16.98
C SER A 286 -3.45 -15.13 -16.26
N THR A 287 -2.22 -15.66 -16.33
CA THR A 287 -1.86 -16.92 -15.65
C THR A 287 -2.01 -16.78 -14.15
N ARG A 288 -2.69 -17.74 -13.53
CA ARG A 288 -2.91 -17.73 -12.08
C ARG A 288 -1.63 -18.01 -11.32
N CYS A 289 -1.52 -17.38 -10.16
CA CYS A 289 -0.55 -17.76 -9.14
C CYS A 289 -1.28 -18.20 -7.87
N LYS A 290 -0.63 -19.05 -7.08
CA LYS A 290 -1.13 -19.40 -5.75
C LYS A 290 -1.03 -18.22 -4.78
N TYR A 291 0.03 -17.43 -4.92
CA TYR A 291 0.31 -16.26 -4.09
C TYR A 291 0.82 -15.11 -4.97
N VAL A 292 0.63 -13.89 -4.48
CA VAL A 292 1.17 -12.67 -5.06
C VAL A 292 2.70 -12.75 -5.08
N VAL A 293 3.31 -12.27 -6.17
CA VAL A 293 4.76 -12.07 -6.22
C VAL A 293 5.08 -10.77 -5.51
N ALA A 294 5.54 -10.87 -4.27
CA ALA A 294 5.94 -9.75 -3.42
C ALA A 294 7.22 -10.13 -2.68
N PRO A 295 8.42 -9.90 -3.26
CA PRO A 295 9.70 -10.41 -2.75
C PRO A 295 10.06 -9.91 -1.35
N HIS A 296 9.59 -8.71 -1.00
CA HIS A 296 9.86 -8.06 0.28
C HIS A 296 8.77 -8.31 1.33
N PHE A 297 7.70 -9.03 0.96
CA PHE A 297 6.61 -9.34 1.87
C PHE A 297 6.87 -10.68 2.57
N SER A 298 6.83 -10.67 3.90
CA SER A 298 7.30 -11.77 4.74
C SER A 298 6.39 -13.00 4.74
N LYS A 299 5.14 -12.86 4.26
CA LYS A 299 4.14 -13.93 4.25
C LYS A 299 3.61 -14.19 2.84
N PRO A 300 3.19 -15.44 2.54
CA PRO A 300 2.36 -15.67 1.37
C PRO A 300 1.08 -14.83 1.46
N LYS A 301 0.76 -14.11 0.39
CA LYS A 301 -0.43 -13.28 0.30
C LYS A 301 -1.29 -13.74 -0.87
N ASP A 302 -2.59 -13.87 -0.61
CA ASP A 302 -3.59 -14.08 -1.64
C ASP A 302 -3.89 -12.77 -2.35
N GLU A 303 -4.11 -12.85 -3.66
CA GLU A 303 -4.53 -11.69 -4.44
C GLU A 303 -6.01 -11.42 -4.20
N GLN A 304 -6.30 -10.24 -3.65
CA GLN A 304 -7.67 -9.82 -3.32
C GLN A 304 -7.99 -8.50 -4.01
N TYR A 305 -9.29 -8.22 -4.14
CA TYR A 305 -9.78 -7.00 -4.76
C TYR A 305 -10.84 -6.33 -3.91
N TRP A 306 -10.91 -5.01 -4.05
CA TRP A 306 -12.08 -4.23 -3.70
C TRP A 306 -12.79 -3.80 -4.97
N VAL A 307 -14.11 -3.90 -4.95
CA VAL A 307 -14.99 -3.26 -5.93
C VAL A 307 -15.75 -2.18 -5.18
N ALA A 308 -15.49 -0.93 -5.54
CA ALA A 308 -16.08 0.25 -4.93
C ALA A 308 -16.91 1.02 -5.96
N ILE A 309 -18.00 1.64 -5.52
CA ILE A 309 -18.74 2.66 -6.25
C ILE A 309 -18.55 3.95 -5.47
N GLY A 310 -18.14 5.01 -6.15
CA GLY A 310 -17.97 6.32 -5.54
C GLY A 310 -18.50 7.42 -6.43
N ASN A 311 -18.81 8.55 -5.80
CA ASN A 311 -19.09 9.81 -6.46
C ASN A 311 -17.87 10.73 -6.24
N GLU A 312 -17.14 11.04 -7.31
CA GLU A 312 -15.95 11.89 -7.21
C GLU A 312 -16.26 13.36 -6.89
N ALA A 313 -17.46 13.84 -7.23
CA ALA A 313 -17.85 15.22 -7.00
C ALA A 313 -18.14 15.48 -5.51
N THR A 314 -18.84 14.56 -4.86
CA THR A 314 -19.13 14.64 -3.41
C THR A 314 -17.99 14.07 -2.55
N GLY A 315 -17.13 13.22 -3.13
CA GLY A 315 -16.15 12.45 -2.39
C GLY A 315 -16.77 11.31 -1.58
N GLU A 316 -18.01 10.93 -1.90
CA GLU A 316 -18.75 9.90 -1.20
C GLU A 316 -18.43 8.51 -1.75
N LEU A 317 -18.22 7.56 -0.84
CA LEU A 317 -18.16 6.14 -1.16
C LEU A 317 -19.56 5.54 -1.03
N VAL A 318 -20.19 5.32 -2.17
CA VAL A 318 -21.58 4.83 -2.28
C VAL A 318 -21.71 3.37 -1.86
N ALA A 319 -20.79 2.51 -2.33
CA ALA A 319 -20.81 1.09 -1.97
C ALA A 319 -19.42 0.47 -2.07
N LEU A 320 -19.11 -0.50 -1.21
CA LEU A 320 -17.85 -1.24 -1.23
C LEU A 320 -18.08 -2.72 -1.00
N LYS A 321 -17.43 -3.57 -1.79
CA LYS A 321 -17.43 -5.02 -1.59
C LYS A 321 -16.06 -5.63 -1.83
N ARG A 322 -15.65 -6.54 -0.94
CA ARG A 322 -14.37 -7.25 -1.02
C ARG A 322 -14.52 -8.57 -1.77
N VAL A 323 -13.58 -8.84 -2.66
CA VAL A 323 -13.42 -10.11 -3.37
C VAL A 323 -12.14 -10.78 -2.86
N ASN A 324 -12.31 -11.78 -2.01
CA ASN A 324 -11.18 -12.40 -1.32
C ASN A 324 -10.25 -13.20 -2.25
N ARG A 325 -10.75 -13.74 -3.36
CA ARG A 325 -9.91 -14.45 -4.32
C ARG A 325 -10.56 -14.57 -5.69
N LEU A 326 -9.86 -14.09 -6.71
CA LEU A 326 -10.32 -14.12 -8.10
C LEU A 326 -9.65 -15.26 -8.89
N TRP A 327 -10.28 -16.44 -8.96
CA TRP A 327 -9.71 -17.56 -9.70
C TRP A 327 -9.93 -17.47 -11.22
N ARG A 328 -11.18 -17.44 -11.69
CA ARG A 328 -11.53 -17.35 -13.13
C ARG A 328 -12.39 -16.14 -13.37
N ARG A 329 -13.56 -16.18 -12.77
CA ARG A 329 -14.60 -15.19 -12.94
C ARG A 329 -15.36 -15.11 -11.63
N THR A 330 -15.75 -13.91 -11.26
CA THR A 330 -16.69 -13.68 -10.17
C THR A 330 -17.57 -12.50 -10.55
N THR A 331 -18.82 -12.52 -10.10
CA THR A 331 -19.73 -11.40 -10.27
C THR A 331 -20.07 -10.86 -8.90
N VAL A 332 -19.80 -9.58 -8.71
CA VAL A 332 -20.06 -8.85 -7.48
C VAL A 332 -21.28 -7.97 -7.69
N GLN A 333 -22.26 -8.10 -6.82
CA GLN A 333 -23.44 -7.24 -6.80
C GLN A 333 -23.26 -6.20 -5.70
N LEU A 334 -23.39 -4.93 -6.07
CA LEU A 334 -23.43 -3.76 -5.19
C LEU A 334 -24.81 -3.13 -5.34
N VAL A 335 -25.46 -2.84 -4.22
CA VAL A 335 -26.78 -2.21 -4.17
C VAL A 335 -26.63 -0.89 -3.45
N PHE A 336 -27.23 0.17 -3.97
CA PHE A 336 -27.24 1.48 -3.34
C PHE A 336 -28.54 2.22 -3.65
N GLU A 337 -28.87 3.16 -2.78
CA GLU A 337 -30.03 4.05 -2.92
C GLU A 337 -29.60 5.36 -3.57
N TRP A 338 -30.50 5.94 -4.35
CA TRP A 338 -30.29 7.24 -4.97
C TRP A 338 -30.25 8.33 -3.91
N ASP A 339 -29.21 9.16 -3.95
CA ASP A 339 -29.14 10.38 -3.15
C ASP A 339 -29.38 11.61 -4.03
N ASN A 340 -30.32 12.45 -3.61
CA ASN A 340 -30.63 13.71 -4.28
C ASN A 340 -29.51 14.75 -4.09
N GLU A 341 -28.70 14.64 -3.02
CA GLU A 341 -27.54 15.51 -2.80
C GLU A 341 -26.51 15.41 -3.93
N TRP A 342 -26.47 14.27 -4.63
CA TRP A 342 -25.58 14.09 -5.79
C TRP A 342 -25.89 15.02 -6.96
N LEU A 343 -27.17 15.35 -7.17
CA LEU A 343 -27.59 16.32 -8.18
C LEU A 343 -27.20 17.74 -7.78
N GLU A 344 -27.45 18.09 -6.52
CA GLU A 344 -27.12 19.42 -5.99
C GLU A 344 -25.61 19.70 -6.05
N ALA A 345 -24.79 18.69 -5.76
CA ALA A 345 -23.33 18.77 -5.80
C ALA A 345 -22.76 18.98 -7.21
N LEU A 346 -23.48 18.61 -8.27
CA LEU A 346 -23.05 18.84 -9.65
C LEU A 346 -23.16 20.32 -10.05
N GLY A 347 -23.97 21.11 -9.32
CA GLY A 347 -24.18 22.54 -9.59
C GLY A 347 -24.82 22.84 -10.95
N ASP A 348 -25.28 21.80 -11.66
CA ASP A 348 -25.94 21.88 -12.95
C ASP A 348 -27.43 21.59 -12.75
N VAL A 349 -28.23 22.65 -12.88
CA VAL A 349 -29.68 22.63 -12.63
C VAL A 349 -30.43 21.76 -13.64
N ASP A 350 -29.80 21.47 -14.80
CA ASP A 350 -30.39 20.70 -15.89
C ASP A 350 -29.86 19.25 -15.98
N ALA A 351 -28.94 18.85 -15.09
CA ALA A 351 -28.37 17.51 -15.12
C ALA A 351 -29.41 16.47 -14.66
N ALA A 352 -29.86 15.61 -15.58
CA ALA A 352 -30.75 14.47 -15.26
C ALA A 352 -29.97 13.19 -14.88
N GLU A 353 -28.64 13.22 -14.98
CA GLU A 353 -27.76 12.08 -14.78
C GLU A 353 -26.57 12.46 -13.90
N VAL A 354 -26.24 11.59 -12.93
CA VAL A 354 -25.06 11.72 -12.08
C VAL A 354 -23.98 10.74 -12.56
N PRO A 355 -22.77 11.21 -12.89
CA PRO A 355 -21.66 10.33 -13.22
C PRO A 355 -21.09 9.71 -11.95
N LEU A 356 -21.16 8.38 -11.85
CA LEU A 356 -20.56 7.57 -10.78
C LEU A 356 -19.42 6.71 -11.32
N GLN A 357 -18.55 6.27 -10.42
CA GLN A 357 -17.31 5.60 -10.77
C GLN A 357 -17.23 4.26 -10.07
N VAL A 358 -16.99 3.19 -10.84
CA VAL A 358 -16.61 1.88 -10.32
C VAL A 358 -15.08 1.81 -10.25
N TYR A 359 -14.54 1.55 -9.06
CA TYR A 359 -13.13 1.26 -8.85
C TYR A 359 -12.94 -0.22 -8.60
N VAL A 360 -12.00 -0.83 -9.32
CA VAL A 360 -11.53 -2.20 -9.08
C VAL A 360 -10.07 -2.10 -8.66
N VAL A 361 -9.84 -2.26 -7.36
CA VAL A 361 -8.55 -2.01 -6.72
C VAL A 361 -7.95 -3.32 -6.24
N CYS A 362 -6.73 -3.64 -6.66
CA CYS A 362 -6.02 -4.82 -6.17
C CYS A 362 -5.35 -4.50 -4.83
N ASP A 363 -5.40 -5.41 -3.86
CA ASP A 363 -4.80 -5.15 -2.53
C ASP A 363 -3.27 -5.32 -2.48
N SER A 364 -2.66 -5.62 -3.63
CA SER A 364 -1.31 -6.19 -3.70
C SER A 364 -0.38 -5.54 -4.72
N PHE A 365 -0.89 -4.86 -5.74
CA PHE A 365 -0.05 -4.29 -6.80
C PHE A 365 -0.39 -2.81 -7.02
N LEU A 366 0.64 -1.99 -7.17
CA LEU A 366 0.53 -0.58 -7.52
C LEU A 366 0.42 -0.42 -9.04
N GLY A 367 -0.46 0.48 -9.50
CA GLY A 367 -0.58 0.86 -10.91
C GLY A 367 -1.30 -0.16 -11.79
N LEU A 368 -2.09 -1.05 -11.19
CA LEU A 368 -2.97 -2.00 -11.89
C LEU A 368 -4.46 -1.81 -11.53
N ASP A 369 -4.77 -0.74 -10.79
CA ASP A 369 -6.13 -0.38 -10.43
C ASP A 369 -6.89 0.14 -11.65
N GLN A 370 -8.19 -0.16 -11.71
CA GLN A 370 -9.04 0.20 -12.84
C GLN A 370 -10.20 1.06 -12.37
N GLN A 371 -10.58 2.03 -13.20
CA GLN A 371 -11.67 2.96 -12.95
C GLN A 371 -12.58 3.03 -14.18
N TYR A 372 -13.89 2.94 -13.96
CA TYR A 372 -14.90 2.97 -15.01
C TYR A 372 -16.01 3.95 -14.63
N SER A 373 -16.32 4.89 -15.52
CA SER A 373 -17.43 5.83 -15.33
C SER A 373 -18.73 5.24 -15.87
N PHE A 374 -19.83 5.45 -15.16
CA PHE A 374 -21.19 5.16 -15.62
C PHE A 374 -22.15 6.23 -15.10
N ASN A 375 -23.24 6.47 -15.80
CA ASN A 375 -24.21 7.48 -15.42
C ASN A 375 -25.43 6.81 -14.77
N ALA A 376 -25.84 7.32 -13.61
CA ALA A 376 -27.06 6.93 -12.92
C ALA A 376 -28.11 8.03 -13.02
N ARG A 377 -29.39 7.66 -13.12
CA ARG A 377 -30.51 8.60 -13.31
C ARG A 377 -31.76 8.18 -12.53
N PRO A 378 -32.38 9.07 -11.74
CA PRO A 378 -33.65 8.77 -11.08
C PRO A 378 -34.80 8.82 -12.12
N LEU A 379 -35.95 8.19 -11.84
CA LEU A 379 -37.13 8.32 -12.72
C LEU A 379 -37.81 9.64 -12.35
N GLY A 380 -38.11 10.49 -13.34
CA GLY A 380 -38.85 11.74 -13.13
C GLY A 380 -38.25 12.99 -13.77
N ALA A 381 -36.98 12.96 -14.20
CA ALA A 381 -36.37 14.04 -14.97
C ALA A 381 -36.71 13.86 -16.46
N VAL A 382 -37.68 14.66 -16.94
CA VAL A 382 -37.95 14.91 -18.37
C VAL A 382 -37.27 16.20 -18.77
#